data_AF-A0A2T8HLJ0-F1
#
_entry.id   AF-A0A2T8HLJ0-F1
#
_cell.length_a   1.000
_cell.length_b   1.000
_cell.length_c   1.000
_cell.angle_alpha   90.00
_cell.angle_beta   90.00
_cell.angle_gamma   90.00
#
_symmetry.space_group_name_H-M   'P 1'
#
loop_
_entity.id
_entity.type
_entity.pdbx_description
1 polymer ?
#
loop_
_entity_poly.entity_id
_entity_poly.type
_entity_poly.pdbx_seq_one_letter_code
_entity_poly.pdbx_strand_id
1 'polypeptide(L)'
;MKDRTKKHNRKLNSNLNAKTDVTKVDRENDLQLIFERLDSKIEDKFADRALDFEKEKIQLLGGTETSEAEIKQRRIYLLNNVAVYEKMFPQEFYDEIFRLNNWKLNSNKSLRPSIVGTYTNFCIYLRFDRKILPQLQTINPYVEFGIRKFKHFQWLNYEGRQKLLLFIQQSIEVMKKCETWQQFVEKYGKLYNIPTQVRIELN
;
A
#
# COMPACT_ATOMS: atom_id res chain seq x y z
N MET A 1 30.35 75.66 41.73
CA MET A 1 31.30 75.26 40.66
C MET A 1 31.07 73.79 40.31
N LYS A 2 31.09 73.49 39.01
CA LYS A 2 30.44 72.37 38.32
C LYS A 2 31.19 71.02 38.37
N ASP A 3 30.40 69.95 38.30
CA ASP A 3 30.65 68.62 37.69
C ASP A 3 31.91 67.81 38.05
N ARG A 4 31.75 66.77 38.90
CA ARG A 4 32.75 65.69 39.07
C ARG A 4 32.20 64.25 39.19
N THR A 5 30.94 63.96 38.85
CA THR A 5 30.34 62.62 39.07
C THR A 5 29.96 61.81 37.82
N LYS A 6 30.28 62.24 36.60
CA LYS A 6 29.89 61.52 35.36
C LYS A 6 30.98 60.70 34.65
N LYS A 7 32.22 60.67 35.16
CA LYS A 7 33.36 60.06 34.42
C LYS A 7 33.82 58.68 34.92
N HIS A 8 33.31 58.18 36.03
CA HIS A 8 33.77 56.90 36.61
C HIS A 8 32.89 55.67 36.27
N ASN A 9 31.63 55.86 35.86
CA ASN A 9 30.72 54.74 35.57
C ASN A 9 30.68 54.26 34.09
N ARG A 10 31.48 54.86 33.18
CA ARG A 10 31.53 54.44 31.76
C ARG A 10 32.64 53.44 31.43
N LYS A 11 33.69 53.34 32.25
CA LYS A 11 34.84 52.46 31.98
C LYS A 11 34.75 51.06 32.63
N LEU A 12 33.91 50.87 33.64
CA LEU A 12 33.68 49.54 34.23
C LEU A 12 32.68 48.67 33.44
N ASN A 13 31.67 49.29 32.80
CA ASN A 13 30.65 48.54 32.03
C ASN A 13 31.08 48.14 30.61
N SER A 14 32.19 48.67 30.06
CA SER A 14 32.68 48.28 28.72
C SER A 14 33.54 47.02 28.74
N ASN A 15 34.18 46.69 29.86
CA ASN A 15 35.07 45.52 29.98
C ASN A 15 34.37 44.23 30.43
N LEU A 16 33.18 44.33 31.03
CA LEU A 16 32.37 43.15 31.38
C LEU A 16 31.64 42.58 30.16
N ASN A 17 31.08 43.45 29.31
CA ASN A 17 30.38 43.03 28.08
C ASN A 17 31.32 42.39 27.04
N ALA A 18 32.56 42.88 26.92
CA ALA A 18 33.54 42.32 25.97
C ALA A 18 34.06 40.94 26.36
N LYS A 19 34.16 40.61 27.67
CA LYS A 19 34.57 39.27 28.13
C LYS A 19 33.44 38.24 28.08
N THR A 20 32.19 38.67 28.26
CA THR A 20 31.02 37.78 28.18
C THR A 20 30.62 37.41 26.75
N ASP A 21 30.95 38.23 25.76
CA ASP A 21 30.66 37.92 24.34
C ASP A 21 31.68 36.94 23.74
N VAL A 22 32.99 37.12 24.00
CA VAL A 22 34.03 36.21 23.49
C VAL A 22 33.82 34.79 24.03
N THR A 23 33.53 34.64 25.33
CA THR A 23 33.25 33.33 25.94
C THR A 23 31.90 32.71 25.57
N LYS A 24 30.96 33.47 25.00
CA LYS A 24 29.73 32.90 24.43
C LYS A 24 29.95 32.41 23.01
N VAL A 25 30.62 33.22 22.18
CA VAL A 25 30.98 32.86 20.80
C VAL A 25 31.91 31.65 20.79
N ASP A 26 32.91 31.59 21.67
CA ASP A 26 33.79 30.42 21.79
C ASP A 26 33.02 29.16 22.20
N ARG A 27 32.05 29.28 23.13
CA ARG A 27 31.17 28.16 23.51
C ARG A 27 30.23 27.74 22.40
N GLU A 28 29.70 28.68 21.62
CA GLU A 28 28.86 28.39 20.46
C GLU A 28 29.67 27.70 19.35
N ASN A 29 30.90 28.13 19.11
CA ASN A 29 31.82 27.49 18.18
C ASN A 29 32.21 26.07 18.64
N ASP A 30 32.50 25.90 19.93
CA ASP A 30 32.81 24.58 20.50
C ASP A 30 31.59 23.65 20.43
N LEU A 31 30.39 24.16 20.71
CA LEU A 31 29.15 23.40 20.57
C LEU A 31 28.90 23.02 19.12
N GLN A 32 29.11 23.94 18.18
CA GLN A 32 28.95 23.70 16.76
C GLN A 32 29.94 22.63 16.26
N LEU A 33 31.19 22.68 16.71
CA LEU A 33 32.19 21.66 16.42
C LEU A 33 31.83 20.28 17.01
N ILE A 34 31.21 20.26 18.19
CA ILE A 34 30.70 19.03 18.82
C ILE A 34 29.52 18.47 18.02
N PHE A 35 28.58 19.31 17.59
CA PHE A 35 27.44 18.89 16.77
C PHE A 35 27.91 18.36 15.41
N GLU A 36 28.82 19.05 14.72
CA GLU A 36 29.38 18.59 13.44
C GLU A 36 30.10 17.24 13.57
N ARG A 37 30.84 17.01 14.67
CA ARG A 37 31.47 15.70 14.95
C ARG A 37 30.49 14.61 15.33
N LEU A 38 29.36 14.96 15.96
CA LEU A 38 28.31 14.01 16.27
C LEU A 38 27.56 13.62 15.00
N ASP A 39 27.22 14.59 14.16
CA ASP A 39 26.58 14.38 12.87
C ASP A 39 27.48 13.55 11.94
N SER A 40 28.79 13.83 11.88
CA SER A 40 29.72 13.02 11.08
C SER A 40 29.81 11.57 11.58
N LYS A 41 29.86 11.34 12.90
CA LYS A 41 29.85 9.99 13.47
C LYS A 41 28.52 9.27 13.29
N ILE A 42 27.42 10.00 13.24
CA ILE A 42 26.09 9.48 12.91
C ILE A 42 26.11 9.05 11.44
N GLU A 43 26.51 9.92 10.51
CA GLU A 43 26.62 9.60 9.09
C GLU A 43 27.49 8.37 8.83
N ASP A 44 28.68 8.27 9.43
CA ASP A 44 29.57 7.10 9.29
C ASP A 44 28.92 5.80 9.77
N LYS A 45 28.14 5.84 10.86
CA LYS A 45 27.51 4.65 11.46
C LYS A 45 26.24 4.21 10.74
N PHE A 46 25.58 5.12 10.03
CA PHE A 46 24.37 4.84 9.22
C PHE A 46 24.67 4.58 7.74
N ALA A 47 25.81 5.07 7.21
CA ALA A 47 26.19 4.85 5.82
C ALA A 47 26.46 3.37 5.50
N ASP A 48 27.26 2.68 6.31
CA ASP A 48 27.67 1.30 6.01
C ASP A 48 26.49 0.32 6.18
N ARG A 49 25.74 0.44 7.29
CA ARG A 49 24.70 -0.54 7.63
C ARG A 49 23.46 -0.41 6.75
N ALA A 50 23.10 0.78 6.30
CA ALA A 50 21.91 0.99 5.45
C ALA A 50 22.18 0.64 3.97
N LEU A 51 23.42 0.82 3.49
CA LEU A 51 23.82 0.48 2.13
C LEU A 51 23.97 -1.03 1.90
N ASP A 52 24.37 -1.78 2.93
CA ASP A 52 24.54 -3.23 2.84
C ASP A 52 23.19 -3.95 2.71
N PHE A 53 22.18 -3.57 3.50
CA PHE A 53 20.83 -4.18 3.40
C PHE A 53 20.13 -3.91 2.04
N GLU A 54 20.29 -2.71 1.44
CA GLU A 54 19.65 -2.41 0.15
C GLU A 54 20.24 -3.22 -1.03
N LYS A 55 21.48 -3.71 -0.89
CA LYS A 55 22.23 -4.40 -1.96
C LYS A 55 22.42 -5.90 -1.74
N GLU A 56 22.01 -6.44 -0.60
CA GLU A 56 22.06 -7.87 -0.34
C GLU A 56 21.19 -8.63 -1.36
N LYS A 57 21.85 -9.14 -2.41
CA LYS A 57 21.27 -10.10 -3.34
C LYS A 57 21.22 -11.44 -2.62
N ILE A 58 20.03 -11.85 -2.23
CA ILE A 58 19.84 -13.18 -1.64
C ILE A 58 19.70 -14.16 -2.80
N GLN A 59 20.58 -15.16 -2.85
CA GLN A 59 20.38 -16.32 -3.71
C GLN A 59 19.29 -17.20 -3.10
N LEU A 60 18.15 -17.30 -3.77
CA LEU A 60 17.09 -18.22 -3.37
C LEU A 60 17.55 -19.66 -3.62
N LEU A 61 17.00 -20.62 -2.87
CA LEU A 61 17.31 -22.06 -3.06
C LEU A 61 17.02 -22.55 -4.50
N GLY A 62 16.28 -21.78 -5.30
CA GLY A 62 16.04 -22.01 -6.73
C GLY A 62 17.06 -21.37 -7.69
N GLY A 63 18.17 -20.80 -7.21
CA GLY A 63 19.23 -20.20 -8.03
C GLY A 63 18.93 -18.79 -8.57
N THR A 64 17.78 -18.21 -8.24
CA THR A 64 17.44 -16.83 -8.59
C THR A 64 17.98 -15.86 -7.54
N GLU A 65 18.75 -14.86 -7.98
CA GLU A 65 19.11 -13.71 -7.14
C GLU A 65 17.91 -12.78 -7.03
N THR A 66 17.59 -12.30 -5.84
CA THR A 66 16.62 -11.23 -5.66
C THR A 66 17.16 -10.22 -4.67
N SER A 67 17.16 -8.93 -5.06
CA SER A 67 17.52 -7.81 -4.19
C SER A 67 16.26 -7.03 -3.81
N GLU A 68 16.25 -6.45 -2.61
CA GLU A 68 15.18 -5.56 -2.14
C GLU A 68 14.95 -4.39 -3.12
N ALA A 69 16.02 -3.81 -3.64
CA ALA A 69 15.94 -2.75 -4.65
C ALA A 69 15.25 -3.21 -5.94
N GLU A 70 15.49 -4.44 -6.38
CA GLU A 70 14.84 -4.98 -7.58
C GLU A 70 13.34 -5.21 -7.34
N ILE A 71 12.95 -5.74 -6.18
CA ILE A 71 11.54 -5.91 -5.80
C ILE A 71 10.84 -4.54 -5.78
N LYS A 72 11.48 -3.54 -5.18
CA LYS A 72 10.98 -2.16 -5.12
C LYS A 72 10.83 -1.58 -6.52
N GLN A 73 11.80 -1.77 -7.41
CA GLN A 73 11.74 -1.27 -8.77
C GLN A 73 10.66 -1.97 -9.60
N ARG A 74 10.52 -3.29 -9.49
CA ARG A 74 9.41 -4.05 -10.11
C ARG A 74 8.06 -3.54 -9.63
N ARG A 75 7.93 -3.28 -8.33
CA ARG A 75 6.70 -2.72 -7.75
C ARG A 75 6.39 -1.35 -8.35
N ILE A 76 7.36 -0.43 -8.40
CA ILE A 76 7.19 0.90 -9.01
C ILE A 76 6.78 0.77 -10.48
N TYR A 77 7.43 -0.13 -11.24
CA TYR A 77 7.07 -0.37 -12.63
C TYR A 77 5.61 -0.82 -12.78
N LEU A 78 5.14 -1.78 -11.97
CA LEU A 78 3.75 -2.25 -12.00
C LEU A 78 2.74 -1.16 -11.58
N LEU A 79 3.11 -0.28 -10.65
CA LEU A 79 2.27 0.83 -10.20
C LEU A 79 2.15 1.94 -11.25
N ASN A 80 3.17 2.11 -12.09
CA ASN A 80 3.19 3.13 -13.13
C ASN A 80 2.65 2.62 -14.47
N ASN A 81 2.68 1.30 -14.70
CA ASN A 81 2.31 0.68 -15.96
C ASN A 81 1.16 -0.31 -15.75
N VAL A 82 -0.05 0.11 -16.13
CA VAL A 82 -1.21 -0.77 -16.18
C VAL A 82 -1.09 -1.75 -17.35
N ALA A 83 -1.39 -3.02 -17.12
CA ALA A 83 -1.40 -4.00 -18.20
C ALA A 83 -2.50 -3.70 -19.23
N VAL A 84 -2.25 -4.06 -20.49
CA VAL A 84 -3.26 -3.96 -21.55
C VAL A 84 -4.49 -4.79 -21.16
N TYR A 85 -5.68 -4.25 -21.45
CA TYR A 85 -6.92 -4.95 -21.17
C TYR A 85 -6.99 -6.26 -21.97
N GLU A 86 -7.04 -7.38 -21.25
CA GLU A 86 -7.33 -8.69 -21.78
C GLU A 86 -8.60 -9.22 -21.13
N LYS A 87 -9.47 -9.87 -21.91
CA LYS A 87 -10.72 -10.42 -21.40
C LYS A 87 -10.44 -11.66 -20.55
N MET A 88 -10.34 -11.48 -19.24
CA MET A 88 -10.08 -12.57 -18.29
C MET A 88 -11.34 -13.27 -17.77
N PHE A 89 -12.48 -12.57 -17.72
CA PHE A 89 -13.69 -13.12 -17.15
C PHE A 89 -14.57 -13.76 -18.24
N PRO A 90 -14.80 -15.10 -18.18
CA PRO A 90 -15.73 -15.76 -19.08
C PRO A 90 -17.16 -15.30 -18.79
N GLN A 91 -18.03 -15.35 -19.79
CA GLN A 91 -19.43 -14.94 -19.63
C GLN A 91 -20.17 -15.86 -18.65
N GLU A 92 -19.83 -17.15 -18.66
CA GLU A 92 -20.36 -18.18 -17.75
C GLU A 92 -20.27 -17.78 -16.27
N PHE A 93 -19.18 -17.14 -15.85
CA PHE A 93 -19.04 -16.67 -14.47
C PHE A 93 -20.20 -15.74 -14.05
N TYR A 94 -20.62 -14.85 -14.93
CA TYR A 94 -21.71 -13.92 -14.65
C TYR A 94 -23.07 -14.56 -14.87
N ASP A 95 -23.19 -15.48 -15.82
CA ASP A 95 -24.44 -16.22 -16.04
C ASP A 95 -24.80 -17.05 -14.79
N GLU A 96 -23.82 -17.68 -14.14
CA GLU A 96 -24.00 -18.40 -12.87
C GLU A 96 -24.41 -17.46 -11.72
N ILE A 97 -23.82 -16.27 -11.61
CA ILE A 97 -24.24 -15.27 -10.63
C ILE A 97 -25.70 -14.88 -10.82
N PHE A 98 -26.13 -14.64 -12.07
CA PHE A 98 -27.51 -14.28 -12.38
C PHE A 98 -28.46 -15.42 -12.06
N ARG A 99 -28.09 -16.67 -12.39
CA ARG A 99 -28.86 -17.88 -12.07
C ARG A 99 -29.09 -18.00 -10.56
N LEU A 100 -28.02 -17.93 -9.76
CA LEU A 100 -28.09 -18.10 -8.30
C LEU A 100 -28.89 -17.00 -7.59
N ASN A 101 -29.01 -15.81 -8.20
CA ASN A 101 -29.80 -14.69 -7.67
C ASN A 101 -31.20 -14.60 -8.29
N ASN A 102 -31.60 -15.54 -9.15
CA ASN A 102 -32.87 -15.53 -9.88
C ASN A 102 -33.11 -14.22 -10.66
N TRP A 103 -32.06 -13.63 -11.22
CA TRP A 103 -32.16 -12.41 -12.02
C TRP A 103 -32.45 -12.73 -13.48
N LYS A 104 -33.31 -11.91 -14.11
CA LYS A 104 -33.55 -12.02 -15.55
C LYS A 104 -32.28 -11.65 -16.31
N LEU A 105 -31.91 -12.50 -17.27
CA LEU A 105 -30.83 -12.19 -18.20
C LEU A 105 -31.29 -11.04 -19.10
N ASN A 106 -30.58 -9.92 -19.04
CA ASN A 106 -30.82 -8.81 -19.94
C ASN A 106 -30.35 -9.18 -21.36
N SER A 107 -31.03 -8.68 -22.38
CA SER A 107 -30.58 -8.77 -23.79
C SER A 107 -29.16 -8.21 -23.96
N ASN A 108 -28.83 -7.18 -23.17
CA ASN A 108 -27.48 -6.65 -23.05
C ASN A 108 -26.75 -7.25 -21.84
N LYS A 109 -25.91 -8.26 -22.09
CA LYS A 109 -25.10 -8.97 -21.07
C LYS A 109 -24.02 -8.10 -20.39
N SER A 110 -23.79 -6.89 -20.89
CA SER A 110 -22.85 -5.92 -20.30
C SER A 110 -23.49 -5.08 -19.20
N LEU A 111 -24.82 -4.92 -19.21
CA LEU A 111 -25.56 -4.18 -18.19
C LEU A 111 -25.83 -5.08 -16.99
N ARG A 112 -25.17 -4.79 -15.87
CA ARG A 112 -25.19 -5.62 -14.66
C ARG A 112 -25.49 -4.75 -13.44
N PRO A 113 -26.24 -5.27 -12.46
CA PRO A 113 -26.42 -4.59 -11.18
C PRO A 113 -25.08 -4.28 -10.51
N SER A 114 -24.98 -3.14 -9.82
CA SER A 114 -23.76 -2.71 -9.13
C SER A 114 -23.24 -3.75 -8.12
N ILE A 115 -24.14 -4.48 -7.48
CA ILE A 115 -23.84 -5.56 -6.52
C ILE A 115 -22.95 -6.68 -7.12
N VAL A 116 -22.95 -6.87 -8.45
CA VAL A 116 -22.07 -7.84 -9.12
C VAL A 116 -20.59 -7.53 -8.89
N GLY A 117 -20.23 -6.25 -8.73
CA GLY A 117 -18.87 -5.85 -8.34
C GLY A 117 -18.49 -6.40 -6.95
N THR A 118 -19.42 -6.33 -5.99
CA THR A 118 -19.25 -6.89 -4.64
C THR A 118 -19.11 -8.41 -4.70
N TYR A 119 -19.93 -9.09 -5.50
CA TYR A 119 -19.84 -10.54 -5.68
C TYR A 119 -18.52 -10.96 -6.33
N THR A 120 -18.03 -10.18 -7.29
CA THR A 120 -16.71 -10.42 -7.91
C THR A 120 -15.59 -10.26 -6.88
N ASN A 121 -15.68 -9.25 -5.99
CA ASN A 121 -14.74 -9.09 -4.90
C ASN A 121 -14.76 -10.29 -3.96
N PHE A 122 -15.94 -10.78 -3.59
CA PHE A 122 -16.09 -11.97 -2.74
C PHE A 122 -15.49 -13.23 -3.39
N CYS A 123 -15.83 -13.52 -4.65
CA CYS A 123 -15.38 -14.74 -5.31
C CYS A 123 -13.88 -14.73 -5.61
N ILE A 124 -13.32 -13.57 -5.96
CA ILE A 124 -11.97 -13.48 -6.52
C ILE A 124 -11.01 -12.75 -5.59
N TYR A 125 -11.28 -11.48 -5.30
CA TYR A 125 -10.28 -10.64 -4.64
C TYR A 125 -10.11 -10.93 -3.14
N LEU A 126 -11.16 -11.41 -2.45
CA LEU A 126 -11.06 -11.86 -1.05
C LEU A 126 -10.30 -13.18 -0.87
N ARG A 127 -9.97 -13.87 -1.96
CA ARG A 127 -9.11 -15.06 -1.94
C ARG A 127 -7.62 -14.78 -2.02
N PHE A 128 -7.27 -13.55 -2.42
CA PHE A 128 -5.90 -13.09 -2.27
C PHE A 128 -5.61 -12.77 -0.80
N ASP A 129 -4.34 -12.48 -0.50
CA ASP A 129 -3.98 -11.93 0.80
C ASP A 129 -4.84 -10.68 1.11
N ARG A 130 -5.26 -10.53 2.37
CA ARG A 130 -6.12 -9.45 2.84
C ARG A 130 -5.58 -8.06 2.50
N LYS A 131 -4.27 -7.92 2.27
CA LYS A 131 -3.61 -6.66 1.88
C LYS A 131 -3.83 -6.29 0.40
N ILE A 132 -4.12 -7.25 -0.48
CA ILE A 132 -4.15 -7.03 -1.93
C ILE A 132 -5.35 -6.20 -2.37
N LEU A 133 -6.57 -6.53 -1.93
CA LEU A 133 -7.77 -5.79 -2.34
C LEU A 133 -7.71 -4.29 -1.93
N PRO A 134 -7.35 -3.93 -0.68
CA PRO A 134 -7.16 -2.53 -0.30
C PRO A 134 -6.11 -1.83 -1.16
N GLN A 135 -4.96 -2.47 -1.41
CA GLN A 135 -3.91 -1.90 -2.27
C GLN A 135 -4.43 -1.64 -3.70
N LEU A 136 -5.14 -2.60 -4.30
CA LEU A 136 -5.75 -2.45 -5.62
C LEU A 136 -6.78 -1.31 -5.66
N GLN A 137 -7.51 -1.08 -4.58
CA GLN A 137 -8.46 0.04 -4.48
C GLN A 137 -7.75 1.40 -4.35
N THR A 138 -6.61 1.45 -3.65
CA THR A 138 -5.77 2.65 -3.58
C THR A 138 -5.15 3.00 -4.93
N ILE A 139 -4.63 2.00 -5.65
CA ILE A 139 -3.95 2.18 -6.94
C ILE A 139 -4.96 2.50 -8.05
N ASN A 140 -6.17 1.93 -7.95
CA ASN A 140 -7.24 2.13 -8.92
C ASN A 140 -8.46 2.78 -8.24
N PRO A 141 -8.37 4.09 -7.93
CA PRO A 141 -9.45 4.83 -7.29
C PRO A 141 -10.65 4.99 -8.24
N TYR A 142 -11.78 5.36 -7.65
CA TYR A 142 -12.95 5.79 -8.42
C TYR A 142 -12.66 7.12 -9.10
N VAL A 143 -12.96 7.21 -10.40
CA VAL A 143 -12.92 8.47 -11.15
C VAL A 143 -14.26 9.19 -11.09
N GLU A 144 -15.34 8.43 -10.92
CA GLU A 144 -16.71 8.89 -10.74
C GLU A 144 -17.43 7.87 -9.84
N PHE A 145 -18.63 8.21 -9.35
CA PHE A 145 -19.42 7.36 -8.48
C PHE A 145 -19.58 5.94 -9.05
N GLY A 146 -18.87 4.97 -8.46
CA GLY A 146 -18.90 3.58 -8.87
C GLY A 146 -18.07 3.23 -10.11
N ILE A 147 -17.46 4.21 -10.78
CA ILE A 147 -16.71 4.01 -12.03
C ILE A 147 -15.21 4.13 -11.77
N ARG A 148 -14.45 3.17 -12.31
CA ARG A 148 -12.98 3.18 -12.31
C ARG A 148 -12.47 3.23 -13.74
N LYS A 149 -11.36 3.95 -13.94
CA LYS A 149 -10.69 4.06 -15.25
C LYS A 149 -10.23 2.70 -15.76
N PHE A 150 -9.63 1.89 -14.89
CA PHE A 150 -9.11 0.56 -15.23
C PHE A 150 -9.81 -0.54 -14.43
N LYS A 151 -9.60 -1.80 -14.83
CA LYS A 151 -10.05 -2.96 -14.05
C LYS A 151 -8.95 -3.40 -13.09
N HIS A 152 -9.31 -3.88 -11.90
CA HIS A 152 -8.34 -4.29 -10.88
C HIS A 152 -7.35 -5.35 -11.36
N PHE A 153 -7.78 -6.31 -12.18
CA PHE A 153 -6.89 -7.35 -12.70
C PHE A 153 -5.76 -6.83 -13.60
N GLN A 154 -5.89 -5.63 -14.19
CA GLN A 154 -4.84 -5.03 -15.02
C GLN A 154 -3.62 -4.60 -14.20
N TRP A 155 -3.79 -4.44 -12.88
CA TRP A 155 -2.72 -4.09 -11.95
C TRP A 155 -2.04 -5.31 -11.33
N LEU A 156 -2.54 -6.52 -11.62
CA LEU A 156 -1.93 -7.75 -11.16
C LEU A 156 -0.75 -8.11 -12.06
N ASN A 157 0.32 -8.64 -11.45
CA ASN A 157 1.41 -9.28 -12.18
C ASN A 157 0.94 -10.58 -12.85
N TYR A 158 1.82 -11.21 -13.64
CA TYR A 158 1.49 -12.43 -14.38
C TYR A 158 0.96 -13.55 -13.47
N GLU A 159 1.65 -13.84 -12.36
CA GLU A 159 1.23 -14.87 -11.40
C GLU A 159 -0.12 -14.55 -10.75
N GLY A 160 -0.36 -13.28 -10.41
CA GLY A 160 -1.63 -12.82 -9.87
C GLY A 160 -2.78 -13.02 -10.87
N ARG A 161 -2.52 -12.81 -12.16
CA ARG A 161 -3.48 -13.10 -13.24
C ARG A 161 -3.74 -14.59 -13.39
N GLN A 162 -2.72 -15.45 -13.29
CA GLN A 162 -2.92 -16.92 -13.30
C GLN A 162 -3.76 -17.40 -12.10
N LYS A 163 -3.47 -16.88 -10.89
CA LYS A 163 -4.30 -17.15 -9.70
C LYS A 163 -5.73 -16.66 -9.88
N LEU A 164 -5.93 -15.49 -10.49
CA LEU A 164 -7.26 -14.96 -10.77
C LEU A 164 -8.06 -15.89 -11.68
N LEU A 165 -7.46 -16.44 -12.74
CA LEU A 165 -8.13 -17.41 -13.62
C LEU A 165 -8.53 -18.68 -12.86
N LEU A 166 -7.63 -19.21 -12.04
CA LEU A 166 -7.93 -20.35 -11.17
C LEU A 166 -9.10 -20.05 -10.22
N PHE A 167 -9.13 -18.86 -9.62
CA PHE A 167 -10.20 -18.47 -8.70
C PHE A 167 -11.54 -18.34 -9.42
N ILE A 168 -11.55 -17.82 -10.65
CA ILE A 168 -12.75 -17.76 -11.49
C ILE A 168 -13.28 -19.16 -11.75
N GLN A 169 -12.43 -20.07 -12.22
CA GLN A 169 -12.84 -21.45 -12.54
C GLN A 169 -13.42 -22.15 -11.30
N GLN A 170 -12.71 -22.09 -10.17
CA GLN A 170 -13.16 -22.69 -8.92
C GLN A 170 -14.48 -22.08 -8.42
N SER A 171 -14.68 -20.78 -8.63
CA SER A 171 -15.95 -20.13 -8.30
C SER A 171 -17.08 -20.68 -9.15
N ILE A 172 -16.90 -20.80 -10.47
CA ILE A 172 -17.89 -21.38 -11.38
C ILE A 172 -18.24 -22.82 -10.96
N GLU A 173 -17.23 -23.65 -10.68
CA GLU A 173 -17.44 -25.05 -10.28
C GLU A 173 -18.25 -25.19 -8.99
N VAL A 174 -18.04 -24.29 -8.02
CA VAL A 174 -18.83 -24.29 -6.77
C VAL A 174 -20.23 -23.72 -7.02
N MET A 175 -20.36 -22.65 -7.82
CA MET A 175 -21.65 -22.06 -8.19
C MET A 175 -22.57 -23.10 -8.84
N LYS A 176 -22.05 -23.88 -9.80
CA LYS A 176 -22.79 -24.96 -10.48
C LYS A 176 -23.36 -26.03 -9.54
N LYS A 177 -22.73 -26.23 -8.37
CA LYS A 177 -23.16 -27.19 -7.35
C LYS A 177 -24.17 -26.60 -6.35
N CYS A 178 -24.60 -25.35 -6.54
CA CYS A 178 -25.49 -24.62 -5.66
C CYS A 178 -26.75 -24.17 -6.43
N GLU A 179 -27.86 -24.06 -5.69
CA GLU A 179 -29.15 -23.60 -6.25
C GLU A 179 -29.38 -22.12 -5.99
N THR A 180 -28.96 -21.62 -4.82
CA THR A 180 -29.15 -20.23 -4.40
C THR A 180 -27.83 -19.54 -4.10
N TRP A 181 -27.82 -18.21 -4.24
CA TRP A 181 -26.66 -17.39 -3.90
C TRP A 181 -26.23 -17.55 -2.44
N GLN A 182 -27.19 -17.67 -1.53
CA GLN A 182 -26.91 -17.85 -0.10
C GLN A 182 -26.16 -19.16 0.17
N GLN A 183 -26.64 -20.29 -0.38
CA GLN A 183 -25.95 -21.58 -0.26
C GLN A 183 -24.54 -21.52 -0.84
N PHE A 184 -24.37 -20.81 -1.97
CA PHE A 184 -23.05 -20.58 -2.55
C PHE A 184 -22.13 -19.82 -1.60
N VAL A 185 -22.58 -18.70 -1.02
CA VAL A 185 -21.78 -17.88 -0.09
C VAL A 185 -21.34 -18.71 1.12
N GLU A 186 -22.24 -19.48 1.72
CA GLU A 186 -21.94 -20.33 2.87
C GLU A 186 -20.90 -21.41 2.53
N LYS A 187 -21.13 -22.16 1.45
CA LYS A 187 -20.25 -23.25 1.02
C LYS A 187 -18.88 -22.74 0.56
N TYR A 188 -18.87 -21.69 -0.24
CA TYR A 188 -17.65 -21.07 -0.78
C TYR A 188 -16.83 -20.39 0.32
N GLY A 189 -17.51 -19.66 1.22
CA GLY A 189 -16.88 -19.03 2.37
C GLY A 189 -16.21 -20.04 3.29
N LYS A 190 -16.89 -21.15 3.59
CA LYS A 190 -16.31 -22.25 4.37
C LYS A 190 -15.13 -22.93 3.67
N LEU A 191 -15.24 -23.19 2.36
CA LEU A 191 -14.20 -23.88 1.59
C LEU A 191 -12.89 -23.10 1.51
N TYR A 192 -12.97 -21.77 1.39
CA TYR A 192 -11.80 -20.90 1.22
C TYR A 192 -11.51 -20.01 2.43
N ASN A 193 -12.16 -20.26 3.57
CA ASN A 193 -12.02 -19.51 4.81
C ASN A 193 -12.20 -17.98 4.63
N ILE A 194 -13.17 -17.60 3.81
CA ILE A 194 -13.51 -16.19 3.54
C ILE A 194 -14.52 -15.75 4.60
N PRO A 195 -14.34 -14.59 5.25
CA PRO A 195 -15.33 -14.06 6.18
C PRO A 195 -16.67 -13.85 5.48
N THR A 196 -17.69 -14.55 5.94
CA THR A 196 -19.07 -14.41 5.48
C THR A 196 -19.96 -13.96 6.62
N GLN A 197 -20.93 -13.10 6.31
CA GLN A 197 -22.01 -12.79 7.24
C GLN A 197 -23.07 -13.87 7.08
N VAL A 198 -23.25 -14.70 8.11
CA VAL A 198 -24.36 -15.64 8.16
C VAL A 198 -25.60 -14.85 8.55
N ARG A 199 -26.68 -14.97 7.77
CA ARG A 199 -27.97 -14.39 8.15
C ARG A 199 -28.53 -15.23 9.29
N ILE A 200 -28.58 -14.67 10.49
CA ILE A 200 -29.26 -15.30 11.61
C ILE A 200 -30.77 -15.11 11.36
N GLU A 201 -31.48 -16.19 11.14
CA GLU A 201 -32.94 -16.18 11.19
C GLU A 201 -33.34 -16.07 12.67
N LEU A 202 -33.87 -14.91 13.05
CA LEU A 202 -34.46 -14.73 14.37
C LEU A 202 -35.84 -15.39 14.32
N ASN A 203 -35.95 -16.55 14.98
CA ASN A 203 -37.22 -17.25 15.21
C ASN A 203 -38.09 -16.51 16.23
#